data_AF-A0AAV0WZD7-F1
#
_entry.id   AF-A0AAV0WZD7-F1
#
_cell.length_a   1.000
_cell.length_b   1.000
_cell.length_c   1.000
_cell.angle_alpha   90.00
_cell.angle_beta   90.00
_cell.angle_gamma   90.00
#
_symmetry.space_group_name_H-M   'P 1'
#
loop_
_entity.id
_entity.type
_entity.pdbx_description
1 polymer ?
#
loop_
_entity_poly.entity_id
_entity_poly.type
_entity_poly.pdbx_seq_one_letter_code
_entity_poly.pdbx_strand_id
1 'polypeptide(L)'
;MHILLKFILTAFCLASLCGSYELNKVNTKCNIPLVIRGQWYSWENGRSTTTEIDATSMSKRGNCIRSMEENQVNFTFVFQKSAGDCLLVSIYGSDC
;
A
#
# COMPACT_ATOMS: atom_id res chain seq x y z
N MET A 1 -41.26 10.45 -33.66
CA MET A 1 -39.79 10.43 -33.84
C MET A 1 -39.01 11.28 -32.81
N HIS A 2 -39.63 12.17 -32.02
CA HIS A 2 -38.93 12.93 -30.97
C HIS A 2 -38.80 12.19 -29.62
N ILE A 3 -39.69 11.25 -29.33
CA ILE A 3 -39.71 10.51 -28.07
C ILE A 3 -38.59 9.45 -28.02
N LEU A 4 -38.37 8.74 -29.14
CA LEU A 4 -37.30 7.75 -29.29
C LEU A 4 -35.89 8.36 -29.16
N LEU A 5 -35.69 9.59 -29.67
CA LEU A 5 -34.40 10.29 -29.55
C LEU A 5 -34.05 10.68 -28.10
N LYS A 6 -35.07 10.99 -27.29
CA LYS A 6 -34.89 11.31 -25.87
C LYS A 6 -34.50 10.08 -25.05
N PHE A 7 -35.07 8.91 -25.35
CA PHE A 7 -34.72 7.65 -24.67
C PHE A 7 -33.28 7.20 -24.95
N ILE A 8 -32.77 7.44 -26.16
CA ILE A 8 -31.39 7.09 -26.54
C ILE A 8 -30.38 8.01 -25.84
N LEU A 9 -30.70 9.31 -25.72
CA LEU A 9 -29.83 10.29 -25.06
C LEU A 9 -29.78 10.11 -23.53
N THR A 10 -30.88 9.71 -22.89
CA THR A 10 -30.89 9.44 -21.44
C THR A 10 -30.17 8.14 -21.07
N ALA A 11 -30.18 7.13 -21.94
CA ALA A 11 -29.43 5.89 -21.76
C ALA A 11 -27.90 6.11 -21.80
N PHE A 12 -27.44 7.02 -22.64
CA PHE A 12 -26.02 7.43 -22.69
C PHE A 12 -25.57 8.17 -21.42
N CYS A 13 -26.47 8.97 -20.82
CA CYS A 13 -26.19 9.74 -19.61
C CYS A 13 -26.06 8.84 -18.35
N LEU A 14 -26.88 7.78 -18.27
CA LEU A 14 -26.80 6.78 -17.20
C LEU A 14 -25.56 5.89 -17.31
N ALA A 15 -25.09 5.59 -18.52
CA ALA A 15 -23.85 4.84 -18.72
C ALA A 15 -22.59 5.66 -18.36
N SER A 16 -22.65 7.00 -18.50
CA SER A 16 -21.51 7.88 -18.22
C SER A 16 -21.28 8.21 -16.73
N LEU A 17 -22.22 7.84 -15.85
CA LEU A 17 -22.06 7.91 -14.38
C LEU A 17 -21.46 6.62 -13.78
N CYS A 18 -21.27 5.57 -14.59
CA CYS A 18 -20.42 4.45 -14.21
C CYS A 18 -18.96 4.78 -14.57
N GLY A 19 -18.50 5.94 -14.12
CA GLY A 19 -17.08 6.26 -14.08
C GLY A 19 -16.41 5.19 -13.23
N SER A 20 -15.45 4.49 -13.83
CA SER A 20 -14.63 3.45 -13.22
C SER A 20 -14.22 3.83 -11.80
N TYR A 21 -14.77 3.12 -10.81
CA TYR A 21 -14.19 3.15 -9.47
C TYR A 21 -12.82 2.47 -9.59
N GLU A 22 -11.74 3.23 -9.44
CA GLU A 22 -10.43 2.68 -9.14
C GLU A 22 -10.55 1.98 -7.80
N LEU A 23 -10.82 0.67 -7.85
CA LEU A 23 -10.72 -0.19 -6.70
C LEU A 23 -9.25 -0.14 -6.29
N ASN A 24 -8.94 0.71 -5.30
CA ASN A 24 -7.67 0.66 -4.60
C ASN A 24 -7.48 -0.79 -4.18
N LYS A 25 -6.64 -1.51 -4.92
CA LYS A 25 -6.37 -2.92 -4.71
C LYS A 25 -5.65 -2.99 -3.38
N VAL A 26 -6.42 -3.09 -2.30
CA VAL A 26 -5.90 -3.40 -0.98
C VAL A 26 -5.34 -4.79 -1.11
N ASN A 27 -4.03 -4.86 -1.34
CA ASN A 27 -3.31 -6.11 -1.44
C ASN A 27 -3.35 -6.75 -0.05
N THR A 28 -4.32 -7.64 0.17
CA THR A 28 -4.51 -8.36 1.44
C THR A 28 -3.35 -9.29 1.76
N LYS A 29 -2.48 -9.56 0.77
CA LYS A 29 -1.19 -10.21 0.98
C LYS A 29 -0.10 -9.15 0.87
N CYS A 30 0.32 -8.59 2.02
CA CYS A 30 1.53 -7.78 2.03
C CYS A 30 2.70 -8.63 1.52
N ASN A 31 3.31 -8.20 0.43
CA ASN A 31 4.50 -8.81 -0.14
C ASN A 31 5.55 -7.72 -0.30
N ILE A 32 6.51 -7.69 0.61
CA ILE A 32 7.53 -6.65 0.66
C ILE A 32 8.49 -6.84 -0.53
N PRO A 33 8.77 -5.80 -1.34
CA PRO A 33 9.63 -5.92 -2.53
C PRO A 33 11.06 -6.34 -2.20
N LEU A 34 11.72 -7.06 -3.12
CA LEU A 34 13.09 -7.57 -2.93
C LEU A 34 14.10 -6.47 -2.58
N VAL A 35 13.97 -5.27 -3.16
CA VAL A 35 14.86 -4.12 -2.90
C VAL A 35 14.81 -3.64 -1.44
N ILE A 36 13.73 -3.93 -0.72
CA ILE A 36 13.55 -3.56 0.68
C ILE A 36 13.98 -4.69 1.63
N ARG A 37 14.13 -5.93 1.16
CA ARG A 37 14.43 -7.07 2.03
C ARG A 37 15.88 -7.07 2.48
N GLY A 38 16.13 -7.75 3.60
CA GLY A 38 17.45 -7.91 4.20
C GLY A 38 17.61 -7.16 5.50
N GLN A 39 18.86 -6.91 5.88
CA GLN A 39 19.21 -6.28 7.15
C GLN A 39 19.18 -4.76 7.05
N TRP A 40 18.51 -4.13 8.01
CA TRP A 40 18.39 -2.69 8.17
C TRP A 40 18.97 -2.27 9.51
N TYR A 41 19.77 -1.21 9.49
CA TYR A 41 20.39 -0.64 10.68
C TYR A 41 19.75 0.71 10.99
N SER A 42 19.28 0.86 12.22
CA SER A 42 18.66 2.08 12.73
C SER A 42 19.22 2.44 14.10
N TRP A 43 19.07 3.71 14.48
CA TRP A 43 19.30 4.15 15.85
C TRP A 43 17.95 4.36 16.54
N GLU A 44 17.60 3.47 17.45
CA GLU A 44 16.30 3.46 18.12
C GLU A 44 16.52 3.44 19.63
N ASN A 45 15.83 4.32 20.37
CA ASN A 45 15.89 4.37 21.83
C ASN A 45 17.32 4.44 22.40
N GLY A 46 18.19 5.23 21.78
CA GLY A 46 19.57 5.44 22.24
C GLY A 46 20.54 4.28 21.99
N ARG A 47 20.17 3.30 21.14
CA ARG A 47 21.02 2.17 20.79
C ARG A 47 20.96 1.82 19.31
N SER A 48 22.07 1.29 18.79
CA SER A 48 22.09 0.65 17.48
C SER A 48 21.14 -0.55 17.47
N THR A 49 20.25 -0.57 16.51
CA THR A 49 19.21 -1.59 16.35
C THR A 49 19.30 -2.14 14.94
N THR A 50 19.57 -3.45 14.85
CA THR A 50 19.43 -4.19 13.59
C THR A 50 18.03 -4.79 13.54
N THR A 51 17.40 -4.63 12.39
CA THR A 51 16.14 -5.28 12.00
C THR A 51 16.35 -6.03 10.70
N GLU A 52 15.54 -7.04 10.45
CA GLU A 52 15.57 -7.82 9.22
C GLU A 52 14.17 -7.79 8.64
N ILE A 53 14.08 -7.49 7.35
CA ILE A 53 12.83 -7.44 6.60
C ILE A 53 12.83 -8.61 5.62
N ASP A 54 11.83 -9.48 5.73
CA ASP A 54 11.59 -10.57 4.79
C ASP A 54 10.42 -10.25 3.84
N ALA A 55 9.89 -11.25 3.12
CA ALA A 55 8.78 -11.03 2.19
C ALA A 55 7.46 -10.61 2.87
N THR A 56 7.33 -10.85 4.18
CA THR A 56 6.07 -10.82 4.93
C THR A 56 6.18 -10.21 6.32
N SER A 57 7.38 -10.02 6.87
CA SER A 57 7.58 -9.60 8.26
C SER A 57 8.80 -8.69 8.42
N MET A 58 8.84 -8.00 9.56
CA MET A 58 10.01 -7.24 10.00
C MET A 58 10.32 -7.63 11.45
N SER A 59 11.57 -8.02 11.70
CA SER A 59 11.98 -8.46 13.03
C SER A 59 11.73 -7.36 14.06
N LYS A 60 11.25 -7.77 15.25
CA LYS A 60 10.79 -6.91 16.35
C LYS A 60 9.50 -6.10 16.10
N ARG A 61 9.01 -6.00 14.85
CA ARG A 61 7.82 -5.23 14.46
C ARG A 61 6.63 -6.09 14.02
N GLY A 62 6.85 -7.34 13.64
CA GLY A 62 5.80 -8.33 13.41
C GLY A 62 5.48 -8.55 11.92
N ASN A 63 4.25 -8.99 11.64
CA ASN A 63 3.82 -9.34 10.29
C ASN A 63 3.31 -8.12 9.54
N CYS A 64 3.65 -8.00 8.27
CA CYS A 64 3.11 -6.96 7.42
C CYS A 64 1.65 -7.25 7.07
N ILE A 65 0.77 -6.30 7.36
CA ILE A 65 -0.67 -6.38 7.06
C ILE A 65 -1.08 -5.43 5.94
N ARG A 66 -0.23 -4.46 5.59
CA ARG A 66 -0.46 -3.51 4.51
C ARG A 66 0.86 -2.93 3.99
N SER A 67 0.95 -2.76 2.68
CA SER A 67 2.03 -2.06 1.99
C SER A 67 1.45 -1.03 1.03
N MET A 68 2.12 0.11 0.91
CA MET A 68 1.87 1.15 -0.08
C MET A 68 3.21 1.52 -0.71
N GLU A 69 3.20 1.65 -2.03
CA GLU A 69 4.36 2.07 -2.82
C GLU A 69 3.98 3.34 -3.58
N GLU A 70 4.83 4.36 -3.50
CA GLU A 70 4.68 5.62 -4.22
C GLU A 70 5.95 5.90 -5.02
N ASN A 71 5.78 6.14 -6.33
CA ASN A 71 6.85 6.47 -7.27
C ASN A 71 8.03 5.49 -7.30
N GLN A 72 7.83 4.23 -6.92
CA GLN A 72 8.84 3.15 -6.88
C GLN A 72 10.04 3.39 -5.94
N VAL A 73 10.05 4.50 -5.20
CA VAL A 73 11.14 4.89 -4.29
C VAL A 73 10.67 5.02 -2.85
N ASN A 74 9.37 5.25 -2.63
CA ASN A 74 8.81 5.45 -1.31
C ASN A 74 7.92 4.27 -0.94
N PHE A 75 8.30 3.56 0.11
CA PHE A 75 7.57 2.39 0.57
C PHE A 75 7.06 2.63 1.99
N THR A 76 5.76 2.47 2.19
CA THR A 76 5.13 2.53 3.51
C THR A 76 4.51 1.19 3.86
N PHE A 77 4.83 0.67 5.03
CA PHE A 77 4.36 -0.60 5.54
C PHE A 77 3.63 -0.42 6.86
N VAL A 78 2.62 -1.25 7.10
CA VAL A 78 1.99 -1.41 8.41
C VAL A 78 2.31 -2.81 8.91
N PHE A 79 3.04 -2.88 10.02
CA PHE A 79 3.34 -4.12 10.71
C PHE A 79 2.45 -4.29 11.93
N GLN A 80 2.07 -5.53 12.22
CA GLN A 80 1.30 -5.89 13.41
C GLN A 80 2.08 -6.92 14.23
N LYS A 81 2.33 -6.58 15.49
CA LYS A 81 3.02 -7.47 16.44
C LYS A 81 2.06 -8.31 17.27
N SER A 82 0.95 -7.72 17.69
CA SER A 82 -0.14 -8.35 18.42
C SER A 82 -1.48 -7.68 18.07
N ALA A 83 -2.60 -8.26 18.49
CA ALA A 83 -3.92 -7.69 18.23
C ALA A 83 -4.01 -6.27 18.82
N GLY A 84 -4.15 -5.27 17.95
CA GLY A 84 -4.22 -3.85 18.33
C GLY A 84 -2.89 -3.11 18.37
N ASP A 85 -1.75 -3.78 18.25
CA ASP A 85 -0.42 -3.16 18.17
C ASP A 85 0.06 -3.09 16.71
N CYS A 86 -0.20 -1.94 16.07
CA CYS A 86 0.12 -1.67 14.68
C CYS A 86 1.15 -0.54 14.56
N LEU A 87 2.20 -0.77 13.77
CA LEU A 87 3.29 0.18 13.57
C LEU A 87 3.44 0.53 12.09
N LEU A 88 3.43 1.83 11.79
CA LEU A 88 3.68 2.36 10.46
C LEU A 88 5.19 2.60 10.27
N VAL A 89 5.72 2.16 9.12
CA VAL A 89 7.14 2.29 8.76
C VAL A 89 7.24 2.81 7.34
N SER A 90 7.91 3.94 7.15
CA SER A 90 8.18 4.52 5.82
C SER A 90 9.66 4.46 5.52
N ILE A 91 10.00 3.92 4.35
CA ILE A 91 11.35 3.80 3.80
C ILE A 91 11.38 4.66 2.54
N TYR A 92 12.30 5.61 2.50
CA TYR A 92 12.50 6.51 1.37
C TYR A 92 13.80 6.14 0.68
N GLY A 93 13.75 5.93 -0.63
CA GLY A 93 14.94 5.85 -1.47
C GLY A 93 15.62 7.22 -1.50
N SER A 94 16.90 7.27 -1.10
CA SER A 94 17.74 8.43 -1.31
C SER A 94 18.49 8.25 -2.62
N ASP A 95 18.15 9.05 -3.63
CA ASP A 95 18.98 9.21 -4.82
C ASP A 95 20.37 9.68 -4.34
N CYS A 96 21.39 8.86 -4.62
CA CYS A 96 22.78 9.18 -4.30
C CYS A 96 23.41 9.98 -5.44
#